data_AF-A0A955UFH6-F1
#
_entry.id   AF-A0A955UFH6-F1
#
_cell.length_a   1.000
_cell.length_b   1.000
_cell.length_c   1.000
_cell.angle_alpha   90.00
_cell.angle_beta   90.00
_cell.angle_gamma   90.00
#
_symmetry.space_group_name_H-M   'P 1'
#
loop_
_entity.id
_entity.type
_entity.pdbx_description
1 polymer ?
#
loop_
_entity_poly.entity_id
_entity_poly.type
_entity_poly.pdbx_seq_one_letter_code
_entity_poly.pdbx_strand_id
1 'polypeptide(L)'
;FHQLASNLGTQLIRMGVRAVVAAGWAVDDLAAKTFAKKFYEEMFQNRTFGDAVRLAREEIFLRQGGSNTWGAYQCYGDPDFSLHIGAKSMGRQRRMVAPVELRVELYNLVQEAKTAEPKDEVRLRRRLHELTAGVGQGWTDSAAMCAALGLAYGELRLFAEAVRFYDRGRTLQPADATVESLEQLANLKVRWALDRVERQGNPKGQKLDPLEQEFPIKDLFDDAEHILAGLLTIQHTQERYALKGKLYKGKAMLLTTKAEQRKALLEMKHCYAEGYKIGKAAKRTDVYYPLENQLAAEIVLSWDQPKRRSTRRGKAKGADPLAEGLAELSVYAKDLIGKGQSFWDISLPPDHKLLEALYAQRLTANDQKAILSGYLEAKRRGGSAREMDSVIKNIRFFESMVVTQAPPKIRQQLNAGLKTLRESLVFDSGANDEPES
;
A
#
# COMPACT_ATOMS: atom_id res chain seq x y z
N PHE A 1 18.28 17.74 -43.75
CA PHE A 1 16.86 17.87 -43.39
C PHE A 1 16.58 17.45 -41.94
N HIS A 2 16.90 16.21 -41.52
CA HIS A 2 16.60 15.72 -40.15
C HIS A 2 17.19 16.52 -38.99
N GLN A 3 18.44 17.03 -39.09
CA GLN A 3 19.06 17.85 -38.03
C GLN A 3 18.39 19.22 -37.86
N LEU A 4 17.80 19.78 -38.93
CA LEU A 4 17.16 21.09 -38.92
C LEU A 4 15.77 21.02 -38.29
N ALA A 5 14.99 19.98 -38.62
CA ALA A 5 13.65 19.75 -38.07
C ALA A 5 13.69 19.49 -36.55
N SER A 6 14.64 18.68 -36.08
CA SER A 6 14.81 18.40 -34.64
C SER A 6 15.26 19.63 -33.84
N ASN A 7 16.24 20.39 -34.35
CA ASN A 7 16.74 21.58 -33.66
C ASN A 7 15.71 22.72 -33.68
N LEU A 8 15.05 22.98 -34.81
CA LEU A 8 14.03 24.02 -34.92
C LEU A 8 12.77 23.68 -34.10
N GLY A 9 12.30 22.44 -34.19
CA GLY A 9 11.16 21.97 -33.40
C GLY A 9 11.40 22.12 -31.90
N THR A 10 12.58 21.72 -31.42
CA THR A 10 12.96 21.86 -30.00
C THR A 10 13.06 23.32 -29.57
N GLN A 11 13.62 24.20 -30.41
CA GLN A 11 13.73 25.63 -30.08
C GLN A 11 12.36 26.32 -30.03
N LEU A 12 11.44 25.99 -30.95
CA LEU A 12 10.07 26.50 -30.93
C LEU A 12 9.33 26.10 -29.65
N ILE A 13 9.47 24.84 -29.21
CA ILE A 13 8.92 24.38 -27.92
C ILE A 13 9.52 25.19 -26.75
N ARG A 14 10.84 25.41 -26.75
CA ARG A 14 11.51 26.23 -25.72
C ARG A 14 11.05 27.68 -25.70
N MET A 15 10.65 28.23 -26.85
CA MET A 15 10.08 29.59 -26.97
C MET A 15 8.58 29.66 -26.61
N GLY A 16 7.98 28.54 -26.18
CA GLY A 16 6.59 28.51 -25.68
C GLY A 16 5.56 28.06 -26.71
N VAL A 17 5.97 27.59 -27.90
CA VAL A 17 5.04 26.94 -28.83
C VAL A 17 4.51 25.65 -28.20
N ARG A 18 3.19 25.46 -28.21
CA ARG A 18 2.53 24.33 -27.54
C ARG A 18 2.70 23.00 -28.27
N ALA A 19 2.71 23.05 -29.60
CA ALA A 19 2.88 21.89 -30.46
C ALA A 19 3.49 22.29 -31.81
N VAL A 20 4.36 21.45 -32.37
CA VAL A 20 5.05 21.65 -33.65
C VAL A 20 4.98 20.37 -34.46
N VAL A 21 4.58 20.48 -35.73
CA VAL A 21 4.70 19.41 -36.73
C VAL A 21 5.74 19.84 -37.77
N ALA A 22 6.75 19.01 -38.00
CA ALA A 22 7.80 19.28 -38.96
C ALA A 22 8.12 18.01 -39.77
N ALA A 23 8.43 18.14 -41.06
CA ALA A 23 8.89 17.01 -41.85
C ALA A 23 10.38 16.75 -41.59
N GLY A 24 10.75 15.51 -41.26
CA GLY A 24 12.14 15.09 -41.07
C GLY A 24 12.91 14.93 -42.38
N TRP A 25 12.20 14.64 -43.48
CA TRP A 25 12.73 14.48 -44.83
C TRP A 25 11.76 15.03 -45.88
N ALA A 26 12.12 14.97 -47.16
CA ALA A 26 11.28 15.42 -48.27
C ALA A 26 9.96 14.64 -48.31
N VAL A 27 8.86 15.35 -48.52
CA VAL A 27 7.50 14.80 -48.56
C VAL A 27 6.90 14.96 -49.95
N ASP A 28 5.98 14.06 -50.29
CA ASP A 28 5.14 14.18 -51.48
C ASP A 28 4.06 15.25 -51.25
N ASP A 29 3.87 16.16 -52.21
CA ASP A 29 2.97 17.32 -52.07
C ASP A 29 1.50 16.92 -51.88
N LEU A 30 1.05 15.86 -52.57
CA LEU A 30 -0.33 15.38 -52.48
C LEU A 30 -0.60 14.71 -51.12
N ALA A 31 0.34 13.89 -50.66
CA ALA A 31 0.31 13.30 -49.32
C ALA A 31 0.42 14.38 -48.22
N ALA A 32 1.26 15.39 -48.41
CA ALA A 32 1.42 16.49 -47.47
C ALA A 32 0.15 17.36 -47.35
N LYS A 33 -0.52 17.61 -48.48
CA LYS A 33 -1.82 18.30 -48.50
C LYS A 33 -2.90 17.49 -47.78
N THR A 34 -2.89 16.16 -47.96
CA THR A 34 -3.82 15.24 -47.28
C THR A 34 -3.56 15.22 -45.77
N PHE A 35 -2.28 15.16 -45.36
CA PHE A 35 -1.88 15.29 -43.95
C PHE A 35 -2.45 16.56 -43.32
N ALA A 36 -2.12 17.71 -43.91
CA ALA A 36 -2.46 19.01 -43.33
C ALA A 36 -3.97 19.18 -43.20
N LYS A 37 -4.72 18.81 -44.25
CA LYS A 37 -6.18 18.91 -44.24
C LYS A 37 -6.77 18.05 -43.12
N LYS A 38 -6.41 16.77 -43.05
CA LYS A 38 -6.93 15.85 -42.03
C LYS A 38 -6.51 16.28 -40.63
N PHE A 39 -5.25 16.66 -40.42
CA PHE A 39 -4.74 17.13 -39.13
C PHE A 39 -5.54 18.33 -38.61
N TYR A 40 -5.72 19.36 -39.42
CA TYR A 40 -6.47 20.55 -38.99
C TYR A 40 -7.97 20.27 -38.81
N GLU A 41 -8.59 19.44 -39.66
CA GLU A 41 -9.97 19.00 -39.46
C GLU A 41 -10.16 18.36 -38.07
N GLU A 42 -9.26 17.47 -37.66
CA GLU A 42 -9.34 16.81 -36.35
C GLU A 42 -9.04 17.77 -35.17
N MET A 43 -8.06 18.66 -35.32
CA MET A 43 -7.76 19.69 -34.30
C MET A 43 -8.94 20.65 -34.09
N PHE A 44 -9.64 21.03 -35.16
CA PHE A 44 -10.85 21.86 -35.10
C PHE A 44 -12.08 21.12 -34.57
N GLN A 45 -12.07 19.78 -34.58
CA GLN A 45 -13.09 18.94 -33.92
C GLN A 45 -12.78 18.67 -32.43
N ASN A 46 -11.91 19.48 -31.82
CA ASN A 46 -11.51 19.35 -30.41
C ASN A 46 -10.84 18.01 -30.05
N ARG A 47 -10.17 17.36 -31.02
CA ARG A 47 -9.28 16.23 -30.73
C ARG A 47 -7.95 16.73 -30.18
N THR A 48 -7.23 15.82 -29.52
CA THR A 48 -5.88 16.10 -29.04
C THR A 48 -4.88 16.10 -30.19
N PHE A 49 -3.76 16.79 -30.00
CA PHE A 49 -2.67 16.88 -30.96
C PHE A 49 -2.17 15.50 -31.40
N GLY A 50 -2.00 14.58 -30.45
CA GLY A 50 -1.58 13.21 -30.74
C GLY A 50 -2.59 12.45 -31.60
N ASP A 51 -3.88 12.56 -31.31
CA ASP A 51 -4.93 11.92 -32.11
C ASP A 51 -5.04 12.51 -33.52
N ALA A 52 -4.98 13.83 -33.64
CA ALA A 52 -5.01 14.51 -34.93
C ALA A 52 -3.84 14.09 -35.83
N VAL A 53 -2.63 14.00 -35.28
CA VAL A 53 -1.45 13.50 -36.00
C VAL A 53 -1.64 12.04 -36.42
N ARG A 54 -2.09 11.17 -35.49
CA ARG A 54 -2.31 9.74 -35.77
C ARG A 54 -3.31 9.55 -36.91
N LEU A 55 -4.47 10.21 -36.84
CA LEU A 55 -5.52 10.13 -37.85
C LEU A 55 -5.05 10.69 -39.20
N ALA A 56 -4.27 11.77 -39.20
CA ALA A 56 -3.69 12.31 -40.43
C ALA A 56 -2.67 11.36 -41.07
N ARG A 57 -1.83 10.67 -40.29
CA ARG A 57 -0.92 9.65 -40.80
C ARG A 57 -1.67 8.43 -41.35
N GLU A 58 -2.71 7.99 -40.65
CA GLU A 58 -3.58 6.89 -41.08
C GLU A 58 -4.25 7.20 -42.42
N GLU A 59 -4.77 8.42 -42.60
CA GLU A 59 -5.39 8.86 -43.85
C GLU A 59 -4.42 8.81 -45.04
N ILE A 60 -3.18 9.24 -44.86
CA ILE A 60 -2.15 9.19 -45.91
C ILE A 60 -1.73 7.76 -46.19
N PHE A 61 -1.57 6.95 -45.16
CA PHE A 61 -1.21 5.54 -45.32
C PHE A 61 -2.26 4.80 -46.15
N LEU A 62 -3.55 5.05 -45.89
CA LEU A 62 -4.66 4.44 -46.62
C LEU A 62 -4.82 4.97 -48.05
N ARG A 63 -4.66 6.29 -48.28
CA ARG A 63 -4.91 6.91 -49.59
C ARG A 63 -3.69 6.99 -50.50
N GLN A 64 -2.49 7.08 -49.93
CA GLN A 64 -1.22 7.31 -50.63
C GLN A 64 -0.10 6.39 -50.13
N GLY A 65 -0.43 5.13 -49.78
CA GLY A 65 0.49 4.15 -49.18
C GLY A 65 1.78 3.81 -49.96
N GLY A 66 1.92 4.27 -51.21
CA GLY A 66 3.17 4.19 -51.99
C GLY A 66 4.23 5.23 -51.61
N SER A 67 3.89 6.24 -50.80
CA SER A 67 4.83 7.27 -50.33
C SER A 67 5.19 7.07 -48.86
N ASN A 68 6.46 7.24 -48.51
CA ASN A 68 6.92 7.21 -47.11
C ASN A 68 6.58 8.49 -46.31
N THR A 69 5.82 9.42 -46.93
CA THR A 69 5.43 10.72 -46.34
C THR A 69 4.66 10.57 -45.03
N TRP A 70 3.87 9.50 -44.84
CA TRP A 70 3.16 9.25 -43.59
C TRP A 70 4.10 9.15 -42.37
N GLY A 71 5.33 8.64 -42.59
CA GLY A 71 6.36 8.53 -41.55
C GLY A 71 7.22 9.79 -41.40
N ALA A 72 7.15 10.73 -42.35
CA ALA A 72 8.05 11.87 -42.43
C ALA A 72 7.83 12.92 -41.34
N TYR A 73 6.59 13.05 -40.85
CA TYR A 73 6.23 14.09 -39.89
C TYR A 73 6.73 13.75 -38.49
N GLN A 74 7.66 14.55 -37.97
CA GLN A 74 8.07 14.59 -36.57
C GLN A 74 7.18 15.58 -35.81
N CYS A 75 6.68 15.18 -34.65
CA CYS A 75 5.71 15.96 -33.88
C CYS A 75 6.25 16.19 -32.46
N TYR A 76 6.29 17.44 -32.03
CA TYR A 76 6.84 17.88 -30.74
C TYR A 76 5.77 18.65 -29.98
N GLY A 77 5.73 18.50 -28.65
CA GLY A 77 4.75 19.18 -27.81
C GLY A 77 3.91 18.19 -26.99
N ASP A 78 2.91 18.72 -26.31
CA ASP A 78 1.99 17.94 -25.48
C ASP A 78 1.01 17.14 -26.36
N PRO A 79 1.03 15.79 -26.35
CA PRO A 79 0.09 14.98 -27.12
C PRO A 79 -1.38 15.25 -26.76
N ASP A 80 -1.65 15.77 -25.56
CA ASP A 80 -3.00 16.08 -25.07
C ASP A 80 -3.44 17.52 -25.40
N PHE A 81 -2.59 18.32 -26.06
CA PHE A 81 -2.92 19.68 -26.48
C PHE A 81 -4.14 19.72 -27.42
N SER A 82 -5.10 20.61 -27.17
CA SER A 82 -6.25 20.89 -28.04
C SER A 82 -6.40 22.40 -28.28
N LEU A 83 -7.11 22.78 -29.36
CA LEU A 83 -7.34 24.20 -29.70
C LEU A 83 -8.43 24.86 -28.83
N HIS A 84 -9.30 24.09 -28.17
CA HIS A 84 -10.34 24.64 -27.31
C HIS A 84 -9.92 24.64 -25.84
N ILE A 85 -9.73 25.83 -25.30
CA ILE A 85 -9.45 26.05 -23.88
C ILE A 85 -10.78 26.02 -23.13
N GLY A 86 -11.00 25.02 -22.27
CA GLY A 86 -12.16 24.94 -21.37
C GLY A 86 -13.27 23.96 -21.76
N ALA A 87 -13.23 23.36 -22.96
CA ALA A 87 -14.02 22.16 -23.24
C ALA A 87 -13.29 20.95 -22.66
N LYS A 88 -13.98 20.04 -21.95
CA LYS A 88 -13.47 18.68 -21.75
C LYS A 88 -13.09 18.18 -23.15
N SER A 89 -11.81 17.85 -23.37
CA SER A 89 -11.39 17.35 -24.67
C SER A 89 -12.32 16.21 -25.03
N MET A 90 -12.79 16.16 -26.28
CA MET A 90 -13.56 15.01 -26.78
C MET A 90 -12.68 13.76 -26.93
N GLY A 91 -11.48 13.79 -26.33
CA GLY A 91 -10.57 12.68 -26.23
C GLY A 91 -11.26 11.54 -25.50
N ARG A 92 -11.48 10.45 -26.24
CA ARG A 92 -11.78 9.13 -25.71
C ARG A 92 -10.82 8.86 -24.55
N GLN A 93 -11.30 8.31 -23.42
CA GLN A 93 -10.48 7.83 -22.29
C GLN A 93 -9.12 7.37 -22.83
N ARG A 94 -8.04 8.01 -22.38
CA ARG A 94 -6.68 7.84 -22.91
C ARG A 94 -6.37 6.35 -22.97
N ARG A 95 -6.49 5.75 -24.16
CA ARG A 95 -6.22 4.32 -24.33
C ARG A 95 -4.72 4.16 -24.19
N MET A 96 -4.30 3.47 -23.15
CA MET A 96 -2.89 3.17 -22.95
C MET A 96 -2.41 2.32 -24.12
N VAL A 97 -1.37 2.78 -24.81
CA VAL A 97 -0.81 2.11 -25.98
C VAL A 97 0.49 1.39 -25.64
N ALA A 98 1.06 1.66 -24.46
CA ALA A 98 2.27 1.00 -23.98
C ALA A 98 2.15 0.52 -22.52
N PRO A 99 2.75 -0.64 -22.15
CA PRO A 99 2.78 -1.12 -20.77
C PRO A 99 3.36 -0.12 -19.76
N VAL A 100 4.32 0.72 -20.18
CA VAL A 100 4.93 1.73 -19.30
C VAL A 100 3.94 2.81 -18.88
N GLU A 101 3.01 3.21 -19.77
CA GLU A 101 1.98 4.20 -19.46
C GLU A 101 1.05 3.68 -18.38
N LEU A 102 0.61 2.43 -18.50
CA LEU A 102 -0.22 1.78 -17.48
C LEU A 102 0.50 1.67 -16.14
N ARG A 103 1.78 1.30 -16.12
CA ARG A 103 2.55 1.26 -14.87
C ARG A 103 2.62 2.63 -14.18
N VAL A 104 2.80 3.71 -14.95
CA VAL A 104 2.81 5.08 -14.41
C VAL A 104 1.43 5.46 -13.86
N GLU A 105 0.35 5.17 -14.59
CA GLU A 105 -1.01 5.47 -14.13
C GLU A 105 -1.40 4.66 -12.87
N LEU A 106 -1.01 3.38 -12.81
CA LEU A 106 -1.18 2.57 -11.60
C LEU A 106 -0.39 3.13 -10.42
N TYR A 107 0.84 3.58 -10.64
CA TYR A 107 1.64 4.22 -9.60
C TYR A 107 0.99 5.52 -9.11
N ASN A 108 0.51 6.37 -10.01
CA ASN A 108 -0.21 7.60 -9.66
C ASN A 108 -1.47 7.30 -8.85
N LEU A 109 -2.24 6.28 -9.24
CA LEU A 109 -3.41 5.82 -8.49
C LEU A 109 -3.05 5.33 -7.08
N VAL A 110 -1.93 4.61 -6.93
CA VAL A 110 -1.43 4.19 -5.62
C VAL A 110 -1.05 5.39 -4.75
N GLN A 111 -0.37 6.40 -5.30
CA GLN A 111 -0.04 7.61 -4.54
C GLN A 111 -1.30 8.38 -4.12
N GLU A 112 -2.28 8.50 -5.01
CA GLU A 112 -3.58 9.11 -4.68
C GLU A 112 -4.29 8.35 -3.57
N ALA A 113 -4.33 7.02 -3.64
CA ALA A 113 -4.96 6.16 -2.64
C ALA A 113 -4.33 6.29 -1.24
N LYS A 114 -3.02 6.55 -1.14
CA LYS A 114 -2.33 6.77 0.13
C LYS A 114 -2.77 8.05 0.84
N THR A 115 -3.22 9.06 0.11
CA THR A 115 -3.67 10.35 0.67
C THR A 115 -5.19 10.52 0.65
N ALA A 116 -5.91 9.51 0.15
CA ALA A 116 -7.34 9.58 -0.07
C ALA A 116 -8.15 9.38 1.22
N GLU A 117 -9.32 10.02 1.27
CA GLU A 117 -10.30 9.79 2.34
C GLU A 117 -11.11 8.50 2.06
N PRO A 118 -11.73 7.88 3.08
CA PRO A 118 -12.55 6.68 2.89
C PRO A 118 -13.62 6.81 1.79
N LYS A 119 -14.24 7.99 1.66
CA LYS A 119 -15.27 8.28 0.63
C LYS A 119 -14.75 8.20 -0.81
N ASP A 120 -13.44 8.39 -1.01
CA ASP A 120 -12.81 8.35 -2.33
C ASP A 120 -12.56 6.91 -2.82
N GLU A 121 -12.63 5.91 -1.94
CA GLU A 121 -12.28 4.52 -2.27
C GLU A 121 -13.14 3.96 -3.41
N VAL A 122 -14.43 4.29 -3.44
CA VAL A 122 -15.34 3.87 -4.52
C VAL A 122 -14.89 4.45 -5.87
N ARG A 123 -14.51 5.75 -5.91
CA ARG A 123 -13.99 6.41 -7.12
C ARG A 123 -12.69 5.76 -7.57
N LEU A 124 -11.77 5.51 -6.64
CA LEU A 124 -10.45 4.93 -6.92
C LEU A 124 -10.57 3.49 -7.44
N ARG A 125 -11.44 2.66 -6.86
CA ARG A 125 -11.72 1.31 -7.36
C ARG A 125 -12.32 1.33 -8.76
N ARG A 126 -13.23 2.27 -9.05
CA ARG A 126 -13.75 2.47 -10.40
C ARG A 126 -12.64 2.87 -11.38
N ARG A 127 -11.77 3.81 -10.99
CA ARG A 127 -10.61 4.21 -11.82
C ARG A 127 -9.67 3.03 -12.08
N LEU A 128 -9.38 2.20 -11.08
CA LEU A 128 -8.57 0.99 -11.25
C LEU A 128 -9.23 0.01 -12.22
N HIS A 129 -10.55 -0.18 -12.13
CA HIS A 129 -11.29 -1.02 -13.07
C HIS A 129 -11.20 -0.49 -14.51
N GLU A 130 -11.35 0.82 -14.72
CA GLU A 130 -11.21 1.45 -16.03
C GLU A 130 -9.79 1.30 -16.61
N LEU A 131 -8.75 1.49 -15.78
CA LEU A 131 -7.36 1.30 -16.20
C LEU A 131 -7.06 -0.16 -16.59
N THR A 132 -7.63 -1.11 -15.84
CA THR A 132 -7.38 -2.55 -16.05
C THR A 132 -8.20 -3.16 -17.17
N ALA A 133 -9.36 -2.58 -17.52
CA ALA A 133 -10.14 -2.95 -18.70
C ALA A 133 -9.37 -2.74 -20.02
N GLY A 134 -8.42 -1.80 -20.03
CA GLY A 134 -7.57 -1.48 -21.18
C GLY A 134 -6.26 -2.27 -21.27
N VAL A 135 -6.01 -3.25 -20.39
CA VAL A 135 -4.76 -4.02 -20.38
C VAL A 135 -4.62 -4.79 -21.71
N GLY A 136 -3.55 -4.48 -22.45
CA GLY A 136 -3.25 -5.15 -23.71
C GLY A 136 -2.94 -6.64 -23.54
N GLN A 137 -3.18 -7.41 -24.61
CA GLN A 137 -2.82 -8.82 -24.66
C GLN A 137 -1.31 -8.99 -24.38
N GLY A 138 -0.95 -9.92 -23.50
CA GLY A 138 0.44 -10.22 -23.12
C GLY A 138 1.09 -9.21 -22.19
N TRP A 139 0.43 -8.11 -21.80
CA TRP A 139 1.06 -7.13 -20.89
C TRP A 139 1.29 -7.70 -19.49
N THR A 140 0.50 -8.70 -19.09
CA THR A 140 0.63 -9.44 -17.83
C THR A 140 1.62 -10.62 -17.92
N ASP A 141 2.39 -10.71 -19.01
CA ASP A 141 3.54 -11.62 -19.14
C ASP A 141 4.85 -10.94 -18.70
N SER A 142 4.76 -9.73 -18.13
CA SER A 142 5.82 -9.03 -17.40
C SER A 142 5.56 -9.13 -15.89
N ALA A 143 6.54 -9.65 -15.15
CA ALA A 143 6.48 -9.69 -13.69
C ALA A 143 6.41 -8.27 -13.11
N ALA A 144 7.06 -7.28 -13.72
CA ALA A 144 6.97 -5.87 -13.31
C ALA A 144 5.57 -5.27 -13.48
N MET A 145 4.85 -5.63 -14.56
CA MET A 145 3.45 -5.24 -14.72
C MET A 145 2.55 -5.92 -13.69
N CYS A 146 2.74 -7.23 -13.47
CA CYS A 146 2.07 -7.99 -12.42
C CYS A 146 2.28 -7.36 -11.03
N ALA A 147 3.51 -6.95 -10.70
CA ALA A 147 3.82 -6.27 -9.45
C ALA A 147 3.11 -4.90 -9.35
N ALA A 148 3.07 -4.11 -10.42
CA ALA A 148 2.36 -2.82 -10.44
C ALA A 148 0.84 -2.99 -10.23
N LEU A 149 0.22 -3.97 -10.87
CA LEU A 149 -1.18 -4.33 -10.66
C LEU A 149 -1.40 -4.80 -9.23
N GLY A 150 -0.56 -5.73 -8.75
CA GLY A 150 -0.61 -6.25 -7.38
C GLY A 150 -0.54 -5.14 -6.33
N LEU A 151 0.34 -4.16 -6.52
CA LEU A 151 0.44 -2.98 -5.66
C LEU A 151 -0.84 -2.15 -5.66
N ALA A 152 -1.40 -1.84 -6.85
CA ALA A 152 -2.61 -1.03 -6.98
C ALA A 152 -3.84 -1.69 -6.36
N TYR A 153 -4.07 -2.98 -6.63
CA TYR A 153 -5.15 -3.74 -5.99
C TYR A 153 -4.94 -3.86 -4.48
N GLY A 154 -3.70 -4.07 -4.04
CA GLY A 154 -3.35 -4.22 -2.61
C GLY A 154 -3.58 -2.94 -1.81
N GLU A 155 -3.24 -1.77 -2.36
CA GLU A 155 -3.46 -0.47 -1.70
C GLU A 155 -4.97 -0.20 -1.53
N LEU A 156 -5.79 -0.59 -2.51
CA LEU A 156 -7.26 -0.48 -2.46
C LEU A 156 -7.96 -1.65 -1.74
N ARG A 157 -7.21 -2.47 -1.00
CA ARG A 157 -7.73 -3.61 -0.20
C ARG A 157 -8.45 -4.69 -1.01
N LEU A 158 -8.20 -4.75 -2.32
CA LEU A 158 -8.66 -5.80 -3.23
C LEU A 158 -7.64 -6.95 -3.22
N PHE A 159 -7.56 -7.64 -2.07
CA PHE A 159 -6.45 -8.53 -1.78
C PHE A 159 -6.40 -9.79 -2.65
N ALA A 160 -7.55 -10.32 -3.07
CA ALA A 160 -7.60 -11.53 -3.89
C ALA A 160 -6.92 -11.30 -5.24
N GLU A 161 -7.28 -10.22 -5.92
CA GLU A 161 -6.67 -9.80 -7.18
C GLU A 161 -5.21 -9.41 -7.00
N ALA A 162 -4.88 -8.70 -5.92
CA ALA A 162 -3.52 -8.30 -5.61
C ALA A 162 -2.59 -9.51 -5.48
N VAL A 163 -2.99 -10.49 -4.67
CA VAL A 163 -2.23 -11.73 -4.47
C VAL A 163 -2.15 -12.51 -5.77
N ARG A 164 -3.23 -12.65 -6.54
CA ARG A 164 -3.21 -13.34 -7.84
C ARG A 164 -2.19 -12.74 -8.80
N PHE A 165 -2.11 -11.41 -8.92
CA PHE A 165 -1.15 -10.78 -9.83
C PHE A 165 0.29 -10.96 -9.39
N TYR A 166 0.59 -10.79 -8.10
CA TYR A 166 1.93 -11.06 -7.58
C TYR A 166 2.31 -12.55 -7.71
N ASP A 167 1.37 -13.47 -7.46
CA ASP A 167 1.58 -14.93 -7.56
C ASP A 167 1.86 -15.34 -9.01
N ARG A 168 1.11 -14.78 -9.98
CA ARG A 168 1.45 -14.92 -11.40
C ARG A 168 2.85 -14.37 -11.67
N GLY A 169 3.12 -13.14 -11.25
CA GLY A 169 4.38 -12.43 -11.51
C GLY A 169 5.63 -13.20 -11.09
N ARG A 170 5.61 -13.83 -9.91
CA ARG A 170 6.75 -14.63 -9.40
C ARG A 170 7.03 -15.90 -10.21
N THR A 171 6.10 -16.37 -11.04
CA THR A 171 6.27 -17.57 -11.88
C THR A 171 6.75 -17.27 -13.31
N LEU A 172 6.78 -16.00 -13.71
CA LEU A 172 7.10 -15.60 -15.07
C LEU A 172 8.61 -15.62 -15.35
N GLN A 173 8.93 -15.93 -16.61
CA GLN A 173 10.24 -15.73 -17.19
C GLN A 173 10.11 -14.76 -18.39
N PRO A 174 10.83 -13.63 -18.41
CA PRO A 174 11.82 -13.16 -17.44
C PRO A 174 11.21 -12.58 -16.15
N ALA A 175 11.93 -12.73 -15.04
CA ALA A 175 11.57 -12.12 -13.75
C ALA A 175 12.04 -10.66 -13.67
N ASP A 176 11.35 -9.76 -14.37
CA ASP A 176 11.66 -8.32 -14.44
C ASP A 176 11.09 -7.49 -13.27
N ALA A 177 10.50 -8.14 -12.26
CA ALA A 177 10.07 -7.51 -11.01
C ALA A 177 11.22 -7.36 -10.00
N THR A 178 11.02 -6.48 -9.01
CA THR A 178 11.98 -6.28 -7.92
C THR A 178 11.86 -7.35 -6.84
N VAL A 179 12.92 -7.58 -6.05
CA VAL A 179 12.87 -8.46 -4.86
C VAL A 179 11.81 -7.98 -3.84
N GLU A 180 11.60 -6.67 -3.74
CA GLU A 180 10.54 -6.07 -2.91
C GLU A 180 9.14 -6.61 -3.27
N SER A 181 8.91 -7.02 -4.52
CA SER A 181 7.62 -7.59 -4.94
C SER A 181 7.26 -8.87 -4.15
N LEU A 182 8.26 -9.65 -3.74
CA LEU A 182 8.07 -10.82 -2.87
C LEU A 182 7.76 -10.42 -1.42
N GLU A 183 8.38 -9.35 -0.92
CA GLU A 183 8.09 -8.77 0.40
C GLU A 183 6.62 -8.29 0.45
N GLN A 184 6.18 -7.58 -0.59
CA GLN A 184 4.78 -7.14 -0.71
C GLN A 184 3.81 -8.31 -0.86
N LEU A 185 4.16 -9.34 -1.64
CA LEU A 185 3.34 -10.55 -1.75
C LEU A 185 3.12 -11.20 -0.38
N ALA A 186 4.20 -11.47 0.38
CA ALA A 186 4.09 -12.08 1.71
C ALA A 186 3.25 -11.21 2.67
N ASN A 187 3.47 -9.89 2.65
CA ASN A 187 2.69 -8.94 3.45
C ASN A 187 1.19 -8.98 3.12
N LEU A 188 0.85 -9.01 1.83
CA LEU A 188 -0.54 -9.04 1.35
C LEU A 188 -1.21 -10.37 1.64
N LYS A 189 -0.52 -11.50 1.53
CA LYS A 189 -1.07 -12.82 1.92
C LYS A 189 -1.47 -12.84 3.39
N VAL A 190 -0.63 -12.33 4.29
CA VAL A 190 -0.95 -12.21 5.72
C VAL A 190 -2.13 -11.25 5.95
N ARG A 191 -2.14 -10.08 5.29
CA ARG A 191 -3.25 -9.12 5.40
C ARG A 191 -4.58 -9.72 4.93
N TRP A 192 -4.58 -10.39 3.78
CA TRP A 192 -5.76 -11.02 3.19
C TRP A 192 -6.31 -12.14 4.09
N ALA A 193 -5.43 -12.99 4.59
CA ALA A 193 -5.82 -14.09 5.46
C ALA A 193 -6.51 -13.57 6.73
N LEU A 194 -5.96 -12.54 7.38
CA LEU A 194 -6.58 -11.91 8.55
C LEU A 194 -7.93 -11.25 8.24
N ASP A 195 -8.04 -10.60 7.08
CA ASP A 195 -9.29 -9.99 6.61
C ASP A 195 -10.40 -11.05 6.42
N ARG A 196 -10.06 -12.20 5.84
CA ARG A 196 -11.02 -13.31 5.65
C ARG A 196 -11.48 -13.93 6.97
N VAL A 197 -10.59 -14.06 7.95
CA VAL A 197 -10.94 -14.62 9.28
C VAL A 197 -11.97 -13.73 9.97
N GLU A 198 -11.78 -12.42 9.87
CA GLU A 198 -12.75 -11.46 10.39
C GLU A 198 -14.11 -11.61 9.70
N ARG A 199 -14.13 -11.70 8.37
CA ARG A 199 -15.38 -11.87 7.61
C ARG A 199 -16.08 -13.19 7.96
N GLN A 200 -15.34 -14.28 8.16
CA GLN A 200 -15.91 -15.58 8.56
C GLN A 200 -16.53 -15.58 9.96
N GLY A 201 -16.07 -14.70 10.86
CA GLY A 201 -16.72 -14.47 12.16
C GLY A 201 -18.09 -13.78 12.08
N ASN A 202 -18.50 -13.32 10.88
CA ASN A 202 -19.78 -12.68 10.63
C ASN A 202 -20.74 -13.68 9.94
N PRO A 203 -21.80 -14.18 10.60
CA PRO A 203 -22.56 -15.37 10.20
C PRO A 203 -23.43 -15.23 8.94
N LYS A 204 -23.33 -14.15 8.17
CA LYS A 204 -23.91 -14.11 6.83
C LYS A 204 -22.99 -14.92 5.92
N GLY A 205 -23.24 -16.24 5.87
CA GLY A 205 -22.55 -17.20 5.03
C GLY A 205 -22.45 -16.73 3.58
N GLN A 206 -21.36 -16.04 3.28
CA GLN A 206 -21.00 -15.66 1.93
C GLN A 206 -20.31 -16.87 1.31
N LYS A 207 -20.87 -17.35 0.20
CA LYS A 207 -20.19 -18.31 -0.67
C LYS A 207 -18.83 -17.71 -1.04
N LEU A 208 -17.76 -18.45 -0.79
CA LEU A 208 -16.41 -18.01 -1.10
C LEU A 208 -16.30 -17.65 -2.59
N ASP A 209 -15.74 -16.48 -2.86
CA ASP A 209 -15.35 -16.06 -4.22
C ASP A 209 -14.44 -17.15 -4.84
N PRO A 210 -14.53 -17.45 -6.15
CA PRO A 210 -13.64 -18.42 -6.79
C PRO A 210 -12.15 -18.19 -6.52
N LEU A 211 -11.68 -16.94 -6.46
CA LEU A 211 -10.28 -16.62 -6.10
C LEU A 211 -9.97 -16.95 -4.63
N GLU A 212 -10.93 -16.81 -3.73
CA GLU A 212 -10.75 -17.18 -2.33
C GLU A 212 -10.66 -18.70 -2.11
N GLN A 213 -11.17 -19.50 -3.06
CA GLN A 213 -11.04 -20.96 -3.05
C GLN A 213 -9.66 -21.41 -3.54
N GLU A 214 -9.07 -20.68 -4.50
CA GLU A 214 -7.72 -20.94 -5.03
C GLU A 214 -6.63 -20.73 -3.97
N PHE A 215 -6.87 -19.84 -2.99
CA PHE A 215 -5.92 -19.51 -1.94
C PHE A 215 -6.50 -19.73 -0.53
N PRO A 216 -6.50 -20.95 0.02
CA PRO A 216 -6.93 -21.20 1.40
C PRO A 216 -6.16 -20.36 2.44
N ILE A 217 -6.81 -20.00 3.56
CA ILE A 217 -6.20 -19.16 4.62
C ILE A 217 -4.87 -19.75 5.12
N LYS A 218 -4.82 -21.07 5.30
CA LYS A 218 -3.61 -21.77 5.75
C LYS A 218 -2.47 -21.61 4.75
N ASP A 219 -2.75 -21.85 3.47
CA ASP A 219 -1.77 -21.79 2.40
C ASP A 219 -1.22 -20.37 2.21
N LEU A 220 -2.06 -19.34 2.44
CA LEU A 220 -1.60 -17.95 2.46
C LEU A 220 -0.50 -17.71 3.51
N PHE A 221 -0.66 -18.26 4.72
CA PHE A 221 0.33 -18.11 5.80
C PHE A 221 1.57 -18.97 5.55
N ASP A 222 1.40 -20.21 5.10
CA ASP A 222 2.51 -21.14 4.84
C ASP A 222 3.39 -20.62 3.68
N ASP A 223 2.79 -20.13 2.59
CA ASP A 223 3.53 -19.56 1.46
C ASP A 223 4.19 -18.22 1.83
N ALA A 224 3.52 -17.35 2.60
CA ALA A 224 4.15 -16.11 3.10
C ALA A 224 5.37 -16.38 3.99
N GLU A 225 5.31 -17.43 4.82
CA GLU A 225 6.44 -17.84 5.64
C GLU A 225 7.59 -18.39 4.80
N HIS A 226 7.27 -19.19 3.78
CA HIS A 226 8.26 -19.71 2.85
C HIS A 226 8.98 -18.59 2.08
N ILE A 227 8.21 -17.61 1.56
CA ILE A 227 8.77 -16.43 0.89
C ILE A 227 9.71 -15.66 1.83
N LEU A 228 9.27 -15.36 3.05
CA LEU A 228 10.08 -14.60 4.02
C LEU A 228 11.30 -15.38 4.49
N ALA A 229 11.21 -16.69 4.64
CA ALA A 229 12.35 -17.54 4.93
C ALA A 229 13.40 -17.47 3.81
N GLY A 230 12.97 -17.58 2.55
CA GLY A 230 13.85 -17.43 1.38
C GLY A 230 14.47 -16.03 1.26
N LEU A 231 13.71 -14.96 1.51
CA LEU A 231 14.25 -13.60 1.50
C LEU A 231 15.31 -13.37 2.59
N LEU A 232 15.12 -13.99 3.76
CA LEU A 232 16.10 -13.94 4.85
C LEU A 232 17.37 -14.74 4.55
N THR A 233 17.35 -15.76 3.67
CA THR A 233 18.59 -16.41 3.23
C THR A 233 19.44 -15.51 2.32
N ILE A 234 18.79 -14.61 1.57
CA ILE A 234 19.48 -13.63 0.71
C ILE A 234 20.14 -12.55 1.57
N GLN A 235 19.35 -11.89 2.42
CA GLN A 235 19.87 -10.86 3.32
C GLN A 235 18.92 -10.61 4.49
N HIS A 236 19.51 -10.36 5.65
CA HIS A 236 18.83 -9.99 6.87
C HIS A 236 18.59 -8.47 6.89
N THR A 237 17.31 -8.04 6.95
CA THR A 237 16.95 -6.62 7.01
C THR A 237 15.90 -6.37 8.09
N GLN A 238 15.82 -5.15 8.61
CA GLN A 238 14.77 -4.73 9.56
C GLN A 238 13.37 -5.07 9.01
N GLU A 239 13.11 -4.71 7.75
CA GLU A 239 11.80 -4.89 7.12
C GLU A 239 11.42 -6.37 6.99
N ARG A 240 12.33 -7.23 6.53
CA ARG A 240 12.03 -8.68 6.37
C ARG A 240 11.71 -9.34 7.71
N TYR A 241 12.44 -8.96 8.76
CA TYR A 241 12.15 -9.42 10.12
C TYR A 241 10.84 -8.85 10.65
N ALA A 242 10.52 -7.58 10.37
CA ALA A 242 9.26 -6.97 10.74
C ALA A 242 8.06 -7.65 10.05
N LEU A 243 8.18 -7.98 8.76
CA LEU A 243 7.18 -8.74 8.00
C LEU A 243 7.01 -10.17 8.57
N LYS A 244 8.10 -10.84 8.93
CA LYS A 244 8.04 -12.17 9.57
C LYS A 244 7.44 -12.11 10.98
N GLY A 245 7.74 -11.06 11.75
CA GLY A 245 7.08 -10.78 13.03
C GLY A 245 5.58 -10.58 12.86
N LYS A 246 5.16 -9.82 11.84
CA LYS A 246 3.76 -9.61 11.50
C LYS A 246 3.05 -10.91 11.06
N LEU A 247 3.74 -11.77 10.32
CA LEU A 247 3.25 -13.10 9.98
C LEU A 247 2.93 -13.91 11.25
N TYR A 248 3.86 -13.95 12.21
CA TYR A 248 3.63 -14.68 13.46
C TYR A 248 2.59 -14.03 14.37
N LYS A 249 2.47 -12.70 14.36
CA LYS A 249 1.34 -11.99 14.97
C LYS A 249 0.01 -12.46 14.39
N GLY A 250 -0.07 -12.58 13.06
CA GLY A 250 -1.25 -13.11 12.38
C GLY A 250 -1.53 -14.57 12.71
N LYS A 251 -0.51 -15.44 12.73
CA LYS A 251 -0.65 -16.84 13.17
C LYS A 251 -1.16 -16.93 14.61
N ALA A 252 -0.67 -16.10 15.53
CA ALA A 252 -1.15 -16.08 16.90
C ALA A 252 -2.66 -15.73 17.00
N MET A 253 -3.19 -14.91 16.09
CA MET A 253 -4.63 -14.60 16.04
C MET A 253 -5.48 -15.73 15.43
N LEU A 254 -4.89 -16.60 14.61
CA LEU A 254 -5.56 -17.75 14.00
C LEU A 254 -5.64 -18.97 14.91
N LEU A 255 -4.56 -19.22 15.66
CA LEU A 255 -4.41 -20.44 16.45
C LEU A 255 -5.42 -20.44 17.60
N THR A 256 -5.97 -21.62 17.91
CA THR A 256 -7.06 -21.76 18.88
C THR A 256 -6.58 -22.21 20.26
N THR A 257 -5.39 -22.82 20.35
CA THR A 257 -4.84 -23.30 21.62
C THR A 257 -3.88 -22.28 22.24
N LYS A 258 -3.95 -22.13 23.57
CA LYS A 258 -3.06 -21.22 24.33
C LYS A 258 -1.57 -21.52 24.05
N ALA A 259 -1.21 -22.80 23.95
CA ALA A 259 0.16 -23.25 23.76
C ALA A 259 0.72 -22.89 22.37
N GLU A 260 -0.04 -23.13 21.31
CA GLU A 260 0.39 -22.80 19.94
C GLU A 260 0.44 -21.27 19.75
N GLN A 261 -0.56 -20.54 20.25
CA GLN A 261 -0.53 -19.08 20.26
C GLN A 261 0.72 -18.56 20.96
N ARG A 262 1.10 -19.15 22.11
CA ARG A 262 2.30 -18.78 22.85
C ARG A 262 3.58 -19.05 22.04
N LYS A 263 3.65 -20.16 21.29
CA LYS A 263 4.76 -20.44 20.37
C LYS A 263 4.86 -19.36 19.29
N ALA A 264 3.74 -19.00 18.65
CA ALA A 264 3.70 -17.94 17.65
C ALA A 264 4.10 -16.57 18.24
N LEU A 265 3.69 -16.24 19.47
CA LEU A 265 4.09 -15.01 20.16
C LEU A 265 5.61 -14.97 20.47
N LEU A 266 6.23 -16.12 20.78
CA LEU A 266 7.67 -16.20 20.98
C LEU A 266 8.44 -15.97 19.66
N GLU A 267 7.95 -16.53 18.56
CA GLU A 267 8.50 -16.29 17.23
C GLU A 267 8.32 -14.83 16.78
N MET A 268 7.14 -14.25 17.04
CA MET A 268 6.85 -12.82 16.83
C MET A 268 7.87 -11.95 17.58
N LYS A 269 8.05 -12.20 18.89
CA LYS A 269 9.04 -11.51 19.72
C LYS A 269 10.44 -11.63 19.11
N HIS A 270 10.87 -12.84 18.76
CA HIS A 270 12.21 -13.07 18.22
C HIS A 270 12.44 -12.30 16.93
N CYS A 271 11.51 -12.38 15.98
CA CYS A 271 11.63 -11.69 14.69
C CYS A 271 11.73 -10.17 14.87
N TYR A 272 10.84 -9.56 15.67
CA TYR A 272 10.90 -8.12 15.92
C TYR A 272 12.17 -7.70 16.67
N ALA A 273 12.68 -8.52 17.60
CA ALA A 273 13.95 -8.25 18.28
C ALA A 273 15.16 -8.27 17.32
N GLU A 274 15.22 -9.20 16.37
CA GLU A 274 16.26 -9.21 15.33
C GLU A 274 16.14 -8.00 14.40
N GLY A 275 14.91 -7.66 13.98
CA GLY A 275 14.66 -6.45 13.20
C GLY A 275 15.10 -5.18 13.92
N TYR A 276 14.80 -5.07 15.22
CA TYR A 276 15.22 -3.96 16.07
C TYR A 276 16.74 -3.84 16.18
N LYS A 277 17.46 -4.94 16.41
CA LYS A 277 18.93 -4.95 16.45
C LYS A 277 19.54 -4.42 15.17
N ILE A 278 19.07 -4.91 14.01
CA ILE A 278 19.54 -4.47 12.69
C ILE A 278 19.25 -2.99 12.48
N GLY A 279 18.02 -2.56 12.76
CA GLY A 279 17.59 -1.17 12.66
C GLY A 279 18.42 -0.20 13.50
N LYS A 280 18.69 -0.60 14.75
CA LYS A 280 19.46 0.19 15.71
C LYS A 280 20.91 0.32 15.28
N ALA A 281 21.53 -0.78 14.83
CA ALA A 281 22.89 -0.76 14.28
C ALA A 281 23.00 0.14 13.04
N ALA A 282 21.99 0.11 12.17
CA ALA A 282 21.91 0.94 10.98
C ALA A 282 21.41 2.38 11.24
N LYS A 283 21.10 2.75 12.50
CA LYS A 283 20.57 4.06 12.92
C LYS A 283 19.35 4.49 12.09
N ARG A 284 18.44 3.55 11.82
CA ARG A 284 17.24 3.85 11.05
C ARG A 284 16.30 4.77 11.85
N THR A 285 15.61 5.66 11.14
CA THR A 285 14.64 6.59 11.73
C THR A 285 13.36 5.88 12.19
N ASP A 286 13.03 4.75 11.57
CA ASP A 286 11.84 3.92 11.85
C ASP A 286 12.13 2.74 12.80
N VAL A 287 13.28 2.75 13.48
CA VAL A 287 13.73 1.65 14.37
C VAL A 287 12.78 1.38 15.54
N TYR A 288 11.94 2.36 15.90
CA TYR A 288 10.95 2.20 16.96
C TYR A 288 9.87 1.17 16.61
N TYR A 289 9.58 0.94 15.32
CA TYR A 289 8.48 0.06 14.90
C TYR A 289 8.70 -1.42 15.28
N PRO A 290 9.90 -2.01 15.02
CA PRO A 290 10.22 -3.33 15.57
C PRO A 290 10.22 -3.38 17.10
N LEU A 291 10.73 -2.35 17.79
CA LEU A 291 10.75 -2.31 19.26
C LEU A 291 9.32 -2.35 19.85
N GLU A 292 8.42 -1.52 19.32
CA GLU A 292 7.02 -1.47 19.72
C GLU A 292 6.37 -2.86 19.61
N ASN A 293 6.53 -3.53 18.47
CA ASN A 293 5.91 -4.83 18.25
C ASN A 293 6.62 -5.97 19.01
N GLN A 294 7.91 -5.87 19.29
CA GLN A 294 8.60 -6.76 20.24
C GLN A 294 7.96 -6.63 21.64
N LEU A 295 7.80 -5.41 22.14
CA LEU A 295 7.22 -5.14 23.45
C LEU A 295 5.77 -5.60 23.54
N ALA A 296 4.98 -5.43 22.47
CA ALA A 296 3.63 -5.97 22.38
C ALA A 296 3.59 -7.49 22.66
N ALA A 297 4.48 -8.26 22.03
CA ALA A 297 4.57 -9.70 22.27
C ALA A 297 5.04 -10.03 23.70
N GLU A 298 6.04 -9.32 24.20
CA GLU A 298 6.57 -9.52 25.55
C GLU A 298 5.55 -9.23 26.65
N ILE A 299 4.77 -8.16 26.51
CA ILE A 299 3.70 -7.80 27.45
C ILE A 299 2.66 -8.92 27.50
N VAL A 300 2.17 -9.39 26.35
CA VAL A 300 1.21 -10.50 26.29
C VAL A 300 1.78 -11.76 26.94
N LEU A 301 3.03 -12.10 26.63
CA LEU A 301 3.71 -13.28 27.19
C LEU A 301 3.91 -13.21 28.72
N SER A 302 3.90 -12.00 29.29
CA SER A 302 4.09 -11.74 30.72
C SER A 302 2.82 -11.88 31.57
N TRP A 303 1.62 -11.79 30.99
CA TRP A 303 0.36 -11.77 31.75
C TRP A 303 0.10 -13.02 32.59
N ASP A 304 0.59 -14.17 32.15
CA ASP A 304 0.45 -15.46 32.84
C ASP A 304 1.63 -15.76 33.79
N GLN A 305 2.62 -14.86 33.85
CA GLN A 305 3.76 -15.03 34.75
C GLN A 305 3.45 -14.42 36.12
N PRO A 306 3.80 -15.10 37.23
CA PRO A 306 3.66 -14.50 38.55
C PRO A 306 4.50 -13.23 38.63
N LYS A 307 3.90 -12.12 39.10
CA LYS A 307 4.63 -10.87 39.35
C LYS A 307 5.87 -11.18 40.18
N ARG A 308 7.06 -10.75 39.71
CA ARG A 308 8.31 -10.88 40.46
C ARG A 308 8.07 -10.34 41.87
N ARG A 309 8.09 -11.22 42.87
CA ARG A 309 7.92 -10.81 44.28
C ARG A 309 9.06 -9.85 44.62
N SER A 310 8.69 -8.60 44.91
CA SER A 310 9.55 -7.67 45.64
C SER A 310 9.95 -8.36 46.94
N THR A 311 11.21 -8.77 47.07
CA THR A 311 11.72 -9.28 48.34
C THR A 311 11.69 -8.13 49.35
N ARG A 312 11.11 -8.36 50.52
CA ARG A 312 10.94 -7.43 51.66
C ARG A 312 12.23 -6.73 52.17
N ARG A 313 13.38 -6.99 51.53
CA ARG A 313 14.62 -6.23 51.64
C ARG A 313 14.96 -5.59 50.28
N GLY A 314 14.29 -4.48 49.97
CA GLY A 314 14.88 -3.28 49.33
C GLY A 314 15.63 -3.34 48.00
N LYS A 315 15.80 -4.47 47.30
CA LYS A 315 16.31 -4.49 45.91
C LYS A 315 15.66 -5.63 45.13
N ALA A 316 14.75 -5.31 44.22
CA ALA A 316 14.47 -6.22 43.12
C ALA A 316 15.79 -6.47 42.38
N LYS A 317 16.24 -7.73 42.32
CA LYS A 317 17.46 -8.11 41.61
C LYS A 317 17.19 -7.98 40.11
N GLY A 318 17.73 -6.92 39.51
CA GLY A 318 17.67 -6.64 38.07
C GLY A 318 16.53 -5.68 37.70
N ALA A 319 16.82 -4.75 36.80
CA ALA A 319 15.81 -3.93 36.14
C ALA A 319 14.80 -4.82 35.40
N ASP A 320 13.55 -4.36 35.27
CA ASP A 320 12.53 -5.06 34.50
C ASP A 320 12.73 -4.73 33.00
N PRO A 321 13.12 -5.70 32.16
CA PRO A 321 13.39 -5.45 30.74
C PRO A 321 12.20 -4.84 29.99
N LEU A 322 10.97 -5.16 30.39
CA LEU A 322 9.77 -4.57 29.81
C LEU A 322 9.66 -3.08 30.16
N ALA A 323 9.97 -2.71 31.40
CA ALA A 323 9.97 -1.31 31.82
C ALA A 323 11.11 -0.52 31.14
N GLU A 324 12.28 -1.13 30.95
CA GLU A 324 13.39 -0.53 30.20
C GLU A 324 13.04 -0.31 28.73
N GLY A 325 12.46 -1.31 28.07
CA GLY A 325 12.04 -1.19 26.68
C GLY A 325 10.92 -0.17 26.48
N LEU A 326 9.94 -0.10 27.40
CA LEU A 326 8.93 0.97 27.39
C LEU A 326 9.56 2.35 27.59
N ALA A 327 10.52 2.48 28.51
CA ALA A 327 11.24 3.73 28.71
C ALA A 327 12.03 4.15 27.45
N GLU A 328 12.67 3.21 26.75
CA GLU A 328 13.33 3.45 25.47
C GLU A 328 12.34 3.87 24.38
N LEU A 329 11.20 3.17 24.26
CA LEU A 329 10.14 3.54 23.32
C LEU A 329 9.57 4.95 23.62
N SER A 330 9.48 5.32 24.90
CA SER A 330 9.08 6.67 25.34
C SER A 330 10.03 7.76 24.82
N VAL A 331 11.32 7.48 24.73
CA VAL A 331 12.32 8.44 24.20
C VAL A 331 12.03 8.70 22.72
N TYR A 332 11.83 7.65 21.92
CA TYR A 332 11.44 7.81 20.51
C TYR A 332 10.11 8.55 20.37
N ALA A 333 9.09 8.14 21.13
CA ALA A 333 7.78 8.78 21.10
C ALA A 333 7.86 10.28 21.39
N LYS A 334 8.62 10.68 22.42
CA LYS A 334 8.80 12.10 22.79
C LYS A 334 9.56 12.90 21.74
N ASP A 335 10.58 12.31 21.10
CA ASP A 335 11.35 13.00 20.07
C ASP A 335 10.50 13.31 18.82
N LEU A 336 9.56 12.42 18.49
CA LEU A 336 8.67 12.57 17.33
C LEU A 336 7.49 13.53 17.58
N ILE A 337 7.19 13.92 18.81
CA ILE A 337 6.13 14.90 19.09
C ILE A 337 6.44 16.22 18.39
N GLY A 338 5.57 16.60 17.46
CA GLY A 338 5.72 17.82 16.65
C GLY A 338 6.74 17.74 15.52
N LYS A 339 7.52 16.65 15.41
CA LYS A 339 8.50 16.43 14.33
C LYS A 339 8.11 15.31 13.37
N GLY A 340 7.23 14.39 13.80
CA GLY A 340 6.81 13.24 13.00
C GLY A 340 6.21 13.66 11.66
N GLN A 341 6.67 13.02 10.58
CA GLN A 341 6.27 13.34 9.21
C GLN A 341 5.36 12.28 8.62
N SER A 342 5.59 11.01 8.98
CA SER A 342 4.75 9.90 8.54
C SER A 342 3.63 9.63 9.54
N PHE A 343 2.59 8.92 9.07
CA PHE A 343 1.53 8.41 9.93
C PHE A 343 2.09 7.61 11.13
N TRP A 344 3.10 6.77 10.89
CA TRP A 344 3.72 5.93 11.92
C TRP A 344 4.50 6.72 12.97
N ASP A 345 5.13 7.83 12.58
CA ASP A 345 5.79 8.70 13.56
C ASP A 345 4.77 9.33 14.52
N ILE A 346 3.60 9.71 13.97
CA ILE A 346 2.53 10.37 14.72
C ILE A 346 1.71 9.36 15.54
N SER A 347 1.66 8.08 15.11
CA SER A 347 0.99 7.01 15.86
C SER A 347 1.82 6.46 17.02
N LEU A 348 3.14 6.66 17.01
CA LEU A 348 4.01 6.11 18.06
C LEU A 348 3.65 6.57 19.49
N PRO A 349 3.34 7.85 19.78
CA PRO A 349 2.91 8.26 21.12
C PRO A 349 1.64 7.55 21.64
N PRO A 350 0.51 7.46 20.88
CA PRO A 350 -0.63 6.67 21.32
C PRO A 350 -0.33 5.16 21.38
N ASP A 351 0.51 4.61 20.49
CA ASP A 351 0.96 3.20 20.55
C ASP A 351 1.72 2.91 21.86
N HIS A 352 2.68 3.76 22.20
CA HIS A 352 3.42 3.69 23.46
C HIS A 352 2.48 3.73 24.68
N LYS A 353 1.52 4.68 24.70
CA LYS A 353 0.55 4.81 25.80
C LYS A 353 -0.34 3.57 25.93
N LEU A 354 -0.72 2.95 24.81
CA LEU A 354 -1.46 1.68 24.82
C LEU A 354 -0.62 0.56 25.45
N LEU A 355 0.66 0.43 25.07
CA LEU A 355 1.55 -0.57 25.65
C LEU A 355 1.79 -0.36 27.16
N GLU A 356 1.95 0.89 27.62
CA GLU A 356 2.03 1.21 29.05
C GLU A 356 0.79 0.74 29.82
N ALA A 357 -0.42 1.00 29.29
CA ALA A 357 -1.67 0.58 29.91
C ALA A 357 -1.81 -0.96 29.96
N LEU A 358 -1.40 -1.64 28.88
CA LEU A 358 -1.42 -3.11 28.81
C LEU A 358 -0.41 -3.75 29.78
N TYR A 359 0.79 -3.18 29.91
CA TYR A 359 1.80 -3.61 30.87
C TYR A 359 1.36 -3.33 32.32
N ALA A 360 0.72 -2.19 32.58
CA ALA A 360 0.12 -1.86 33.87
C ALA A 360 -1.14 -2.70 34.19
N GLN A 361 -1.65 -3.45 33.21
CA GLN A 361 -2.84 -4.31 33.31
C GLN A 361 -4.11 -3.52 33.65
N ARG A 362 -4.19 -2.28 33.16
CA ARG A 362 -5.31 -1.37 33.39
C ARG A 362 -5.41 -0.33 32.27
N LEU A 363 -6.57 -0.25 31.62
CA LEU A 363 -6.85 0.70 30.57
C LEU A 363 -8.04 1.60 30.96
N THR A 364 -7.76 2.79 31.50
CA THR A 364 -8.81 3.69 32.00
C THR A 364 -9.52 4.44 30.87
N ALA A 365 -10.68 5.04 31.16
CA ALA A 365 -11.38 5.91 30.19
C ALA A 365 -10.53 7.11 29.74
N ASN A 366 -9.70 7.66 30.63
CA ASN A 366 -8.76 8.74 30.29
C ASN A 366 -7.66 8.25 29.35
N ASP A 367 -7.16 7.02 29.57
CA ASP A 367 -6.19 6.42 28.65
C ASP A 367 -6.79 6.19 27.28
N GLN A 368 -8.00 5.61 27.22
CA GLN A 368 -8.73 5.39 25.96
C GLN A 368 -8.93 6.69 25.19
N LYS A 369 -9.38 7.77 25.87
CA LYS A 369 -9.59 9.08 25.25
C LYS A 369 -8.29 9.65 24.67
N ALA A 370 -7.19 9.57 25.42
CA ALA A 370 -5.90 10.08 24.96
C ALA A 370 -5.33 9.26 23.79
N ILE A 371 -5.43 7.94 23.85
CA ILE A 371 -5.00 7.04 22.77
C ILE A 371 -5.83 7.30 21.50
N LEU A 372 -7.15 7.33 21.63
CA LEU A 372 -8.07 7.64 20.53
C LEU A 372 -7.73 8.99 19.88
N SER A 373 -7.59 10.04 20.69
CA SER A 373 -7.25 11.38 20.19
C SER A 373 -5.93 11.39 19.42
N GLY A 374 -4.93 10.62 19.86
CA GLY A 374 -3.64 10.52 19.18
C GLY A 374 -3.77 9.85 17.80
N TYR A 375 -4.49 8.73 17.70
CA TYR A 375 -4.69 8.07 16.42
C TYR A 375 -5.55 8.91 15.46
N LEU A 376 -6.57 9.60 15.96
CA LEU A 376 -7.37 10.52 15.13
C LEU A 376 -6.54 11.72 14.64
N GLU A 377 -5.58 12.19 15.42
CA GLU A 377 -4.63 13.20 14.95
C GLU A 377 -3.70 12.65 13.87
N ALA A 378 -3.15 11.45 14.05
CA ALA A 378 -2.36 10.78 13.01
C ALA A 378 -3.14 10.63 11.71
N LYS A 379 -4.42 10.24 11.79
CA LYS A 379 -5.33 10.18 10.64
C LYS A 379 -5.49 11.53 9.96
N ARG A 380 -5.81 12.59 10.72
CA ARG A 380 -6.00 13.96 10.19
C ARG A 380 -4.76 14.51 9.47
N ARG A 381 -3.57 14.06 9.85
CA ARG A 381 -2.30 14.47 9.23
C ARG A 381 -1.89 13.65 8.01
N GLY A 382 -2.83 12.94 7.38
CA GLY A 382 -2.61 12.22 6.13
C GLY A 382 -2.48 10.70 6.27
N GLY A 383 -3.03 10.12 7.33
CA GLY A 383 -3.10 8.66 7.48
C GLY A 383 -4.13 8.04 6.53
N SER A 384 -3.68 7.10 5.70
CA SER A 384 -4.54 6.35 4.78
C SER A 384 -5.54 5.44 5.52
N ALA A 385 -6.61 5.04 4.84
CA ALA A 385 -7.54 4.03 5.36
C ALA A 385 -6.83 2.69 5.69
N ARG A 386 -5.81 2.32 4.92
CA ARG A 386 -5.01 1.10 5.11
C ARG A 386 -4.10 1.18 6.36
N GLU A 387 -3.57 2.35 6.65
CA GLU A 387 -2.78 2.60 7.85
C GLU A 387 -3.65 2.57 9.11
N MET A 388 -4.82 3.21 9.06
CA MET A 388 -5.81 3.14 10.14
C MET A 388 -6.31 1.71 10.39
N ASP A 389 -6.56 0.94 9.33
CA ASP A 389 -6.88 -0.49 9.43
C ASP A 389 -5.78 -1.28 10.18
N SER A 390 -4.52 -0.90 9.99
CA SER A 390 -3.40 -1.55 10.68
C SER A 390 -3.40 -1.25 12.19
N VAL A 391 -3.74 -0.02 12.61
CA VAL A 391 -3.94 0.33 14.03
C VAL A 391 -5.11 -0.45 14.62
N ILE A 392 -6.25 -0.49 13.94
CA ILE A 392 -7.44 -1.22 14.38
C ILE A 392 -7.12 -2.72 14.55
N LYS A 393 -6.39 -3.32 13.60
CA LYS A 393 -5.93 -4.71 13.67
C LYS A 393 -4.92 -4.94 14.80
N ASN A 394 -4.10 -3.95 15.16
CA ASN A 394 -3.22 -4.02 16.33
C ASN A 394 -4.03 -4.13 17.64
N ILE A 395 -5.07 -3.31 17.80
CA ILE A 395 -5.94 -3.36 19.00
C ILE A 395 -6.66 -4.71 19.08
N ARG A 396 -7.13 -5.23 17.93
CA ARG A 396 -7.76 -6.57 17.86
C ARG A 396 -6.82 -7.70 18.21
N PHE A 397 -5.55 -7.59 17.85
CA PHE A 397 -4.54 -8.54 18.32
C PHE A 397 -4.54 -8.59 19.85
N PHE A 398 -4.54 -7.44 20.53
CA PHE A 398 -4.61 -7.42 22.00
C PHE A 398 -5.95 -7.94 22.53
N GLU A 399 -7.09 -7.62 21.92
CA GLU A 399 -8.40 -8.21 22.31
C GLU A 399 -8.35 -9.73 22.27
N SER A 400 -7.87 -10.31 21.16
CA SER A 400 -7.72 -11.76 20.99
C SER A 400 -6.81 -12.36 22.06
N MET A 401 -5.65 -11.74 22.30
CA MET A 401 -4.69 -12.24 23.29
C MET A 401 -5.18 -12.09 24.73
N VAL A 402 -5.97 -11.06 25.06
CA VAL A 402 -6.57 -10.89 26.39
C VAL A 402 -7.56 -12.02 26.70
N VAL A 403 -8.29 -12.51 25.69
CA VAL A 403 -9.24 -13.62 25.87
C VAL A 403 -8.53 -14.93 26.19
N THR A 404 -7.38 -15.20 25.58
CA THR A 404 -6.72 -16.53 25.68
C THR A 404 -5.52 -16.56 26.62
N GLN A 405 -4.73 -15.48 26.67
CA GLN A 405 -3.46 -15.42 27.40
C GLN A 405 -3.60 -14.80 28.80
N ALA A 406 -4.54 -13.85 28.98
CA ALA A 406 -4.67 -13.13 30.23
C ALA A 406 -5.46 -13.90 31.30
N PRO A 407 -5.00 -13.92 32.57
CA PRO A 407 -5.79 -14.36 33.71
C PRO A 407 -7.08 -13.56 33.89
N PRO A 408 -8.11 -14.10 34.60
CA PRO A 408 -9.43 -13.48 34.72
C PRO A 408 -9.41 -12.01 35.18
N LYS A 409 -8.54 -11.68 36.14
CA LYS A 409 -8.41 -10.31 36.66
C LYS A 409 -7.93 -9.32 35.60
N ILE A 410 -6.92 -9.68 34.80
CA ILE A 410 -6.40 -8.83 33.73
C ILE A 410 -7.45 -8.69 32.63
N ARG A 411 -8.12 -9.80 32.28
CA ARG A 411 -9.21 -9.80 31.31
C ARG A 411 -10.32 -8.82 31.66
N GLN A 412 -10.76 -8.80 32.92
CA GLN A 412 -11.78 -7.85 33.39
C GLN A 412 -11.34 -6.39 33.25
N GLN A 413 -10.04 -6.10 33.42
CA GLN A 413 -9.52 -4.72 33.38
C GLN A 413 -9.25 -4.20 31.97
N LEU A 414 -8.98 -5.08 31.00
CA LEU A 414 -8.55 -4.68 29.66
C LEU A 414 -9.63 -4.87 28.59
N ASN A 415 -10.44 -5.93 28.66
CA ASN A 415 -11.28 -6.36 27.54
C ASN A 415 -12.30 -5.29 27.11
N ALA A 416 -13.04 -4.71 28.07
CA ALA A 416 -14.02 -3.68 27.76
C ALA A 416 -13.37 -2.42 27.17
N GLY A 417 -12.24 -1.98 27.72
CA GLY A 417 -11.55 -0.78 27.26
C GLY A 417 -10.94 -0.93 25.86
N LEU A 418 -10.38 -2.09 25.54
CA LEU A 418 -9.86 -2.39 24.20
C LEU A 418 -10.99 -2.41 23.17
N LYS A 419 -12.12 -3.03 23.53
CA LYS A 419 -13.31 -3.06 22.68
C LYS A 419 -13.87 -1.68 22.39
N THR A 420 -14.05 -0.85 23.42
CA THR A 420 -14.50 0.52 23.26
C THR A 420 -13.54 1.33 22.38
N LEU A 421 -12.22 1.25 22.65
CA LEU A 421 -11.21 1.96 21.85
C LEU A 421 -11.27 1.56 20.36
N ARG A 422 -11.39 0.26 20.07
CA ARG A 422 -11.51 -0.27 18.71
C ARG A 422 -12.78 0.24 18.02
N GLU A 423 -13.93 0.15 18.69
CA GLU A 423 -15.22 0.55 18.13
C GLU A 423 -15.27 2.05 17.84
N SER A 424 -14.70 2.89 18.70
CA SER A 424 -14.55 4.32 18.44
C SER A 424 -13.71 4.62 17.20
N LEU A 425 -12.59 3.93 17.01
CA LEU A 425 -11.75 4.09 15.81
C LEU A 425 -12.46 3.64 14.51
N VAL A 426 -13.31 2.61 14.59
CA VAL A 426 -14.14 2.16 13.46
C VAL A 426 -15.23 3.17 13.14
N PHE A 427 -15.95 3.68 14.15
CA PHE A 427 -17.02 4.65 13.96
C PHE A 427 -16.50 5.95 13.35
N ASP A 428 -15.41 6.51 13.88
CA ASP A 428 -14.78 7.73 13.35
C ASP A 428 -14.04 7.49 12.02
N SER A 429 -13.90 6.24 11.57
CA SER A 429 -13.47 5.92 10.20
C SER A 429 -14.59 5.76 9.20
N GLY A 430 -15.85 5.54 9.63
CA GLY A 430 -17.03 5.41 8.78
C GLY A 430 -18.03 6.58 8.81
N ALA A 431 -17.96 7.50 9.79
CA ALA A 431 -18.97 8.54 10.01
C ALA A 431 -19.01 9.71 8.99
N ASN A 432 -18.44 9.56 7.78
CA ASN A 432 -18.66 10.50 6.67
C ASN A 432 -19.59 9.94 5.58
N ASP A 433 -20.18 8.76 5.78
CA ASP A 433 -21.21 8.17 4.91
C ASP A 433 -22.62 8.54 5.38
N GLU A 434 -22.98 9.83 5.34
CA GLU A 434 -24.39 10.21 5.15
C GLU A 434 -24.57 10.67 3.70
N PRO A 435 -25.53 10.11 2.94
CA PRO A 435 -25.86 10.65 1.65
C PRO A 435 -26.60 11.97 1.87
N GLU A 436 -25.99 13.09 1.47
CA GLU A 436 -26.76 14.30 1.21
C GLU A 436 -27.82 13.98 0.15
N SER A 437 -29.07 14.05 0.59
CA SER A 437 -30.32 13.79 -0.13
C SER A 437 -30.53 14.69 -1.34
#